data_AF-A0A317J141-F1
#
_entry.id   AF-A0A317J141-F1
#
_cell.length_a   1.000
_cell.length_b   1.000
_cell.length_c   1.000
_cell.angle_alpha   90.00
_cell.angle_beta   90.00
_cell.angle_gamma   90.00
#
_symmetry.space_group_name_H-M   'P 1'
#
loop_
_entity.id
_entity.type
_entity.pdbx_description
1 polymer ?
#
loop_
_entity_poly.entity_id
_entity_poly.type
_entity_poly.pdbx_seq_one_letter_code
_entity_poly.pdbx_strand_id
1 'polypeptide(L)'
;MNWAHVHLLLNHFPTIGMIVGLGVFLAAIATGSDDLKRASLGIFFFVALLSIPTFVTGTAAQLALQRSPEISKTVVETHETAAFIAIWFMELTGALAWLGLWQHRRLSLVPRGTVTAVLLAGLVTFGLMTRASNIGGEIRHSEIRAGQAAVETAAANPPLARVIGAAMVELKWGWPASETVHFIGLCLLFGVVLLVDLRMLGFLKGLSFPMLHRLLPWGVLGFGVNVATGLLFFIGAPPDFYVTNEVFFWKLGLILVAGANALYFTVFDQAWKLDAGDSPPLAAKVAAASGLFLWVGVIFCGQMLPFLGHSF
;
A
#
# COMPACT_ATOMS: atom_id res chain seq x y z
N MET A 1 -18.59 -6.93 13.67
CA MET A 1 -17.99 -5.60 13.42
C MET A 1 -18.08 -5.35 11.92
N ASN A 2 -18.57 -4.19 11.47
CA ASN A 2 -18.71 -3.92 10.02
C ASN A 2 -17.48 -3.15 9.48
N TRP A 3 -17.32 -3.10 8.15
CA TRP A 3 -16.16 -2.44 7.52
C TRP A 3 -16.06 -0.94 7.78
N ALA A 4 -17.19 -0.26 8.01
CA ALA A 4 -17.21 1.13 8.43
C ALA A 4 -16.54 1.32 9.81
N HIS A 5 -16.77 0.39 10.74
CA HIS A 5 -16.10 0.38 12.04
C HIS A 5 -14.59 0.10 11.89
N VAL A 6 -14.21 -0.81 11.00
CA VAL A 6 -12.79 -1.07 10.68
C VAL A 6 -12.10 0.18 10.14
N HIS A 7 -12.76 0.96 9.28
CA HIS A 7 -12.21 2.22 8.79
C HIS A 7 -11.88 3.19 9.93
N LEU A 8 -12.77 3.34 10.92
CA LEU A 8 -12.53 4.21 12.08
C LEU A 8 -11.40 3.71 12.99
N LEU A 9 -11.11 2.41 12.98
CA LEU A 9 -9.94 1.85 13.67
C LEU A 9 -8.66 2.12 12.88
N LEU A 10 -8.72 2.03 11.55
CA LEU A 10 -7.54 2.12 10.69
C LEU A 10 -7.16 3.55 10.30
N ASN A 11 -8.11 4.49 10.21
CA ASN A 11 -7.90 5.84 9.67
C ASN A 11 -6.82 6.66 10.39
N HIS A 12 -6.53 6.38 11.65
CA HIS A 12 -5.47 7.05 12.40
C HIS A 12 -4.07 6.53 12.06
N PHE A 13 -3.94 5.28 11.59
CA PHE A 13 -2.64 4.65 11.34
C PHE A 13 -1.84 5.37 10.24
N PRO A 14 -2.40 5.71 9.06
CA PRO A 14 -1.65 6.45 8.05
C PRO A 14 -1.16 7.81 8.53
N THR A 15 -2.00 8.58 9.20
CA THR A 15 -1.66 9.95 9.63
C THR A 15 -0.67 9.96 10.79
N ILE A 16 -0.91 9.17 11.84
CA ILE A 16 0.02 9.04 12.97
C ILE A 16 1.34 8.42 12.50
N GLY A 17 1.27 7.38 11.67
CA GLY A 17 2.42 6.73 11.07
C GLY A 17 3.30 7.69 10.28
N MET A 18 2.71 8.64 9.53
CA MET A 18 3.45 9.68 8.84
C MET A 18 4.11 10.68 9.78
N ILE A 19 3.43 11.09 10.86
CA ILE A 19 4.03 11.99 11.87
C ILE A 19 5.27 11.33 12.48
N VAL A 20 5.13 10.07 12.91
CA VAL A 20 6.22 9.30 13.53
C VAL A 20 7.34 9.06 12.52
N GLY A 21 7.01 8.55 11.33
CA GLY A 21 7.98 8.24 10.28
C GLY A 21 8.78 9.46 9.83
N LEU A 22 8.10 10.59 9.61
CA LEU A 22 8.75 11.86 9.23
C LEU A 22 9.58 12.44 10.36
N GLY A 23 9.09 12.40 11.61
CA GLY A 23 9.86 12.84 12.77
C GLY A 23 11.16 12.05 12.94
N VAL A 24 11.09 10.72 12.87
CA VAL A 24 12.28 9.85 12.94
C VAL A 24 13.21 10.09 11.74
N PHE A 25 12.68 10.32 10.54
CA PHE A 25 13.50 10.58 9.35
C PHE A 25 14.23 11.92 9.43
N LEU A 26 13.56 12.98 9.89
CA LEU A 26 14.18 14.29 10.13
C LEU A 26 15.26 14.20 11.22
N ALA A 27 14.99 13.48 12.31
CA ALA A 27 15.99 13.20 13.34
C ALA A 27 17.18 12.41 12.78
N ALA A 28 16.96 11.43 11.90
CA ALA A 28 18.01 10.68 11.23
C ALA A 28 18.91 11.57 10.37
N ILE A 29 18.32 12.53 9.65
CA ILE A 29 19.07 13.51 8.84
C ILE A 29 19.87 14.44 9.74
N ALA A 30 19.25 14.97 10.81
CA ALA A 30 19.90 15.90 11.74
C ALA A 30 21.05 15.27 12.53
N THR A 31 20.91 14.01 12.91
CA THR A 31 21.92 13.26 13.68
C THR A 31 22.93 12.52 12.81
N GLY A 32 22.67 12.39 11.51
CA GLY A 32 23.47 11.56 10.61
C GLY A 32 23.35 10.05 10.88
N SER A 33 22.38 9.60 11.68
CA SER A 33 22.22 8.19 12.07
C SER A 33 21.63 7.33 10.94
N ASP A 34 22.39 6.34 10.48
CA ASP A 34 21.92 5.39 9.47
C ASP A 34 20.88 4.39 10.01
N ASP A 35 20.95 4.05 11.30
CA ASP A 35 19.94 3.18 11.92
C ASP A 35 18.58 3.88 12.03
N LEU A 36 18.54 5.15 12.43
CA LEU A 36 17.31 5.94 12.41
C LEU A 36 16.77 6.11 10.99
N LYS A 37 17.67 6.25 10.01
CA LYS A 37 17.29 6.33 8.59
C LYS A 37 16.60 5.04 8.18
N ARG A 38 17.20 3.87 8.42
CA ARG A 38 16.58 2.57 8.10
C ARG A 38 15.25 2.36 8.82
N ALA A 39 15.18 2.71 10.10
CA ALA A 39 13.96 2.59 10.89
C ALA A 39 12.82 3.42 10.29
N SER A 40 13.07 4.70 9.98
CA SER A 40 12.06 5.57 9.36
C SER A 40 11.64 5.11 7.96
N LEU A 41 12.56 4.61 7.13
CA LEU A 41 12.21 4.03 5.83
C LEU A 41 11.30 2.79 5.99
N GLY A 42 11.58 1.95 7.00
CA GLY A 42 10.71 0.81 7.35
C GLY A 42 9.32 1.25 7.79
N ILE A 43 9.23 2.32 8.59
CA ILE A 43 7.95 2.91 9.01
C ILE A 43 7.17 3.40 7.79
N PHE A 44 7.77 4.21 6.91
CA PHE A 44 7.08 4.71 5.71
C PHE A 44 6.55 3.58 4.82
N PHE A 45 7.35 2.54 4.59
CA PHE A 45 6.92 1.39 3.80
C PHE A 45 5.72 0.67 4.44
N PHE A 46 5.76 0.42 5.76
CA PHE A 46 4.66 -0.25 6.45
C PHE A 46 3.39 0.61 6.51
N VAL A 47 3.54 1.91 6.73
CA VAL A 47 2.43 2.88 6.74
C VAL A 47 1.76 2.95 5.37
N ALA A 48 2.53 2.88 4.28
CA ALA A 48 1.97 2.79 2.93
C ALA A 48 1.10 1.54 2.77
N LEU A 49 1.61 0.36 3.13
CA LEU A 49 0.83 -0.88 3.07
C LEU A 49 -0.48 -0.81 3.87
N LEU A 50 -0.46 -0.21 5.07
CA LEU A 50 -1.67 -0.01 5.89
C LEU A 50 -2.62 1.05 5.33
N SER A 51 -2.16 1.95 4.46
CA SER A 51 -3.02 2.96 3.84
C SER A 51 -4.00 2.36 2.84
N ILE A 52 -3.64 1.24 2.20
CA ILE A 52 -4.50 0.50 1.25
C ILE A 52 -5.80 0.01 1.91
N PRO A 53 -5.78 -0.82 2.97
CA PRO A 53 -7.02 -1.24 3.64
C PRO A 53 -7.75 -0.06 4.30
N THR A 54 -7.04 0.98 4.73
CA THR A 54 -7.66 2.20 5.27
C THR A 54 -8.52 2.89 4.22
N PHE A 55 -8.01 3.06 3.00
CA PHE A 55 -8.73 3.64 1.88
C PHE A 55 -9.92 2.77 1.45
N VAL A 56 -9.70 1.46 1.28
CA VAL A 56 -10.74 0.50 0.90
C VAL A 56 -11.91 0.52 1.90
N THR A 57 -11.61 0.46 3.19
CA THR A 57 -12.65 0.49 4.23
C THR A 57 -13.34 1.84 4.31
N GLY A 58 -12.70 2.92 3.83
CA GLY A 58 -13.31 4.25 3.68
C GLY A 58 -14.48 4.26 2.70
N THR A 59 -14.35 3.56 1.56
CA THR A 59 -15.47 3.38 0.62
C THR A 59 -16.62 2.60 1.24
N ALA A 60 -16.32 1.58 2.05
CA ALA A 60 -17.35 0.85 2.81
C ALA A 60 -18.06 1.76 3.83
N ALA A 61 -17.32 2.63 4.51
CA ALA A 61 -17.86 3.63 5.41
C ALA A 61 -18.76 4.62 4.66
N GLN A 62 -18.33 5.11 3.49
CA GLN A 62 -19.12 5.98 2.65
C GLN A 62 -20.47 5.36 2.26
N LEU A 63 -20.48 4.09 1.80
CA LEU A 63 -21.72 3.38 1.46
C LEU A 63 -22.67 3.27 2.65
N ALA A 64 -22.15 3.02 3.84
CA ALA A 64 -22.96 2.97 5.07
C ALA A 64 -23.58 4.34 5.41
N LEU A 65 -22.87 5.43 5.12
CA LEU A 65 -23.31 6.80 5.43
C LEU A 65 -24.21 7.41 4.35
N GLN A 66 -24.24 6.88 3.12
CA GLN A 66 -25.04 7.42 2.00
C GLN A 66 -26.54 7.59 2.31
N ARG A 67 -27.07 6.79 3.24
CA ARG A 67 -28.49 6.80 3.65
C ARG A 67 -28.79 7.71 4.84
N SER A 68 -27.77 8.33 5.45
CA SER A 68 -27.93 9.17 6.64
C SER A 68 -28.27 10.61 6.25
N PRO A 69 -29.45 11.15 6.62
CA PRO A 69 -29.86 12.51 6.26
C PRO A 69 -29.07 13.59 6.99
N GLU A 70 -28.41 13.26 8.11
CA GLU A 70 -27.64 14.19 8.94
C GLU A 70 -26.22 14.46 8.41
N ILE A 71 -25.73 13.63 7.48
CA ILE A 71 -24.35 13.69 6.99
C ILE A 71 -24.30 14.39 5.65
N SER A 72 -23.47 15.43 5.55
CA SER A 72 -23.28 16.15 4.30
C SER A 72 -22.57 15.28 3.27
N LYS A 73 -23.24 15.01 2.15
CA LYS A 73 -22.67 14.27 1.02
C LYS A 73 -21.46 15.00 0.42
N THR A 74 -21.50 16.33 0.37
CA THR A 74 -20.41 17.13 -0.21
C THR A 74 -19.12 16.98 0.60
N VAL A 75 -19.21 16.96 1.93
CA VAL A 75 -18.03 16.78 2.81
C VAL A 75 -17.44 15.38 2.63
N VAL A 76 -18.30 14.35 2.51
CA VAL A 76 -17.86 12.97 2.24
C VAL A 76 -17.16 12.86 0.89
N GLU A 77 -17.68 13.52 -0.15
CA GLU A 77 -17.09 13.55 -1.49
C GLU A 77 -15.76 14.33 -1.56
N THR A 78 -15.65 15.42 -0.79
CA THR A 78 -14.42 16.18 -0.63
C THR A 78 -13.37 15.37 0.12
N HIS A 79 -13.76 14.61 1.15
CA HIS A 79 -12.89 13.65 1.83
C HIS A 79 -12.44 12.53 0.90
N GLU A 80 -13.34 11.93 0.11
CA GLU A 80 -13.05 10.90 -0.88
C GLU A 80 -11.96 11.37 -1.85
N THR A 81 -12.09 12.58 -2.40
CA THR A 81 -11.10 13.17 -3.32
C THR A 81 -9.76 13.42 -2.62
N ALA A 82 -9.79 13.93 -1.38
CA ALA A 82 -8.57 14.16 -0.60
C ALA A 82 -7.83 12.84 -0.31
N ALA A 83 -8.56 11.83 0.14
CA ALA A 83 -8.03 10.50 0.45
C ALA A 83 -7.46 9.81 -0.80
N PHE A 84 -8.15 9.93 -1.94
CA PHE A 84 -7.68 9.36 -3.20
C PHE A 84 -6.36 9.99 -3.67
N ILE A 85 -6.19 11.30 -3.57
CA ILE A 85 -4.90 11.93 -3.91
C ILE A 85 -3.82 11.51 -2.90
N ALA A 86 -4.17 11.49 -1.61
CA ALA A 86 -3.23 11.17 -0.55
C ALA A 86 -2.68 9.74 -0.65
N ILE A 87 -3.52 8.74 -1.01
CA ILE A 87 -3.05 7.35 -1.11
C ILE A 87 -1.98 7.18 -2.22
N TRP A 88 -2.13 7.81 -3.38
CA TRP A 88 -1.11 7.72 -4.44
C TRP A 88 0.27 8.25 -4.00
N PHE A 89 0.27 9.37 -3.29
CA PHE A 89 1.50 9.92 -2.74
C PHE A 89 2.07 9.08 -1.60
N MET A 90 1.20 8.48 -0.77
CA MET A 90 1.61 7.54 0.26
C MET A 90 2.29 6.30 -0.35
N GLU A 91 1.70 5.69 -1.37
CA GLU A 91 2.30 4.54 -2.07
C GLU A 91 3.63 4.91 -2.73
N LEU A 92 3.74 6.12 -3.31
CA LEU A 92 5.01 6.64 -3.84
C LEU A 92 6.07 6.80 -2.75
N THR A 93 5.72 7.39 -1.60
CA THR A 93 6.62 7.52 -0.44
C THR A 93 7.06 6.13 0.05
N GLY A 94 6.14 5.17 0.15
CA GLY A 94 6.44 3.79 0.52
C GLY A 94 7.39 3.10 -0.46
N ALA A 95 7.18 3.26 -1.76
CA ALA A 95 8.03 2.69 -2.81
C ALA A 95 9.45 3.28 -2.78
N LEU A 96 9.57 4.61 -2.63
CA LEU A 96 10.87 5.28 -2.47
C LEU A 96 11.57 4.85 -1.17
N ALA A 97 10.81 4.66 -0.09
CA ALA A 97 11.36 4.22 1.19
C ALA A 97 11.90 2.79 1.10
N TRP A 98 11.15 1.89 0.45
CA TRP A 98 11.63 0.55 0.15
C TRP A 98 12.88 0.56 -0.73
N LEU A 99 12.94 1.41 -1.77
CA LEU A 99 14.13 1.57 -2.61
C LEU A 99 15.34 1.98 -1.77
N GLY A 100 15.16 2.88 -0.81
CA GLY A 100 16.21 3.27 0.14
C GLY A 100 16.69 2.12 1.01
N LEU A 101 15.78 1.28 1.53
CA LEU A 101 16.14 0.06 2.28
C LEU A 101 16.94 -0.91 1.41
N TRP A 102 16.51 -1.12 0.16
CA TRP A 102 17.21 -1.97 -0.80
C TRP A 102 18.60 -1.41 -1.14
N GLN A 103 18.73 -0.10 -1.38
CA GLN A 103 20.01 0.56 -1.64
C GLN A 103 20.96 0.45 -0.45
N HIS A 104 20.47 0.68 0.77
CA HIS A 104 21.27 0.49 1.99
C HIS A 104 21.81 -0.93 2.07
N ARG A 105 20.97 -1.94 1.80
CA ARG A 105 21.40 -3.34 1.79
C ARG A 105 22.46 -3.67 0.74
N ARG A 106 22.49 -2.93 -0.37
CA ARG A 106 23.41 -3.17 -1.49
C ARG A 106 24.68 -2.35 -1.45
N LEU A 107 24.59 -1.12 -0.97
CA LEU A 107 25.65 -0.11 -1.01
C LEU A 107 26.16 0.25 0.38
N SER A 108 25.60 -0.33 1.43
CA SER A 108 25.84 0.01 2.84
C SER A 108 25.52 1.46 3.21
N LEU A 109 24.80 2.18 2.34
CA LEU A 109 24.36 3.55 2.54
C LEU A 109 23.10 3.83 1.73
N VAL A 110 22.34 4.85 2.13
CA VAL A 110 21.24 5.40 1.33
C VAL A 110 21.78 6.61 0.55
N PRO A 111 21.80 6.59 -0.79
CA PRO A 111 22.23 7.72 -1.62
C PRO A 111 21.48 9.00 -1.28
N ARG A 112 22.17 10.14 -1.34
CA ARG A 112 21.58 11.47 -1.05
C ARG A 112 20.36 11.76 -1.92
N GLY A 113 20.38 11.38 -3.20
CA GLY A 113 19.23 11.54 -4.10
C GLY A 113 17.98 10.83 -3.59
N THR A 114 18.12 9.61 -3.08
CA THR A 114 17.00 8.85 -2.49
C THR A 114 16.52 9.48 -1.19
N VAL A 115 17.44 9.94 -0.32
CA VAL A 115 17.07 10.65 0.91
C VAL A 115 16.26 11.90 0.58
N THR A 116 16.70 12.72 -0.37
CA THR A 116 15.98 13.91 -0.81
C THR A 116 14.62 13.55 -1.42
N ALA A 117 14.54 12.53 -2.27
CA ALA A 117 13.29 12.08 -2.88
C ALA A 117 12.27 11.63 -1.82
N VAL A 118 12.70 10.82 -0.84
CA VAL A 118 11.85 10.39 0.28
C VAL A 118 11.41 11.57 1.13
N LEU A 119 12.29 12.55 1.39
CA LEU A 119 11.95 13.73 2.17
C LEU A 119 10.87 14.56 1.48
N LEU A 120 11.05 14.87 0.20
CA LEU A 120 10.10 15.68 -0.57
C LEU A 120 8.75 14.97 -0.70
N ALA A 121 8.76 13.69 -1.08
CA ALA A 121 7.54 12.89 -1.16
C ALA A 121 6.87 12.79 0.22
N GLY A 122 7.62 12.52 1.27
CA GLY A 122 7.10 12.41 2.64
C GLY A 122 6.46 13.69 3.17
N LEU A 123 7.04 14.87 2.87
CA LEU A 123 6.44 16.16 3.23
C LEU A 123 5.12 16.42 2.49
N VAL A 124 5.07 16.13 1.19
CA VAL A 124 3.85 16.24 0.39
C VAL A 124 2.78 15.27 0.90
N THR A 125 3.14 14.00 1.10
CA THR A 125 2.25 12.97 1.66
C THR A 125 1.72 13.36 3.03
N PHE A 126 2.56 13.90 3.92
CA PHE A 126 2.14 14.37 5.23
C PHE A 126 1.09 15.50 5.15
N GLY A 127 1.31 16.49 4.27
CA GLY A 127 0.35 17.56 4.03
C GLY A 127 -0.99 17.03 3.48
N LEU A 128 -0.95 16.13 2.50
CA LEU A 128 -2.14 15.50 1.92
C LEU A 128 -2.91 14.64 2.92
N MET A 129 -2.21 13.84 3.74
CA MET A 129 -2.82 13.03 4.79
C MET A 129 -3.45 13.88 5.89
N THR A 130 -2.79 14.98 6.28
CA THR A 130 -3.33 15.95 7.24
C THR A 130 -4.62 16.57 6.69
N ARG A 131 -4.63 16.98 5.42
CA ARG A 131 -5.83 17.50 4.76
C ARG A 131 -6.97 16.47 4.75
N ALA A 132 -6.70 15.24 4.32
CA ALA A 132 -7.71 14.17 4.29
C ALA A 132 -8.27 13.88 5.70
N SER A 133 -7.40 13.87 6.72
CA SER A 133 -7.79 13.64 8.12
C SER A 133 -8.65 14.76 8.67
N ASN A 134 -8.30 16.02 8.40
CA ASN A 134 -9.06 17.19 8.84
C ASN A 134 -10.49 17.18 8.26
N ILE A 135 -10.61 16.97 6.94
CA ILE A 135 -11.92 16.88 6.27
C ILE A 135 -12.70 15.66 6.80
N GLY A 136 -12.01 14.55 7.10
CA GLY A 136 -12.63 13.36 7.71
C GLY A 136 -13.24 13.65 9.09
N GLY A 137 -12.60 14.49 9.91
CA GLY A 137 -13.13 14.95 11.20
C GLY A 137 -14.42 15.77 11.06
N GLU A 138 -14.53 16.58 10.00
CA GLU A 138 -15.72 17.39 9.72
C GLU A 138 -16.96 16.54 9.38
N ILE A 139 -16.82 15.28 8.95
CA ILE A 139 -17.95 14.41 8.55
C ILE A 139 -18.92 14.20 9.72
N ARG A 140 -18.42 14.04 10.96
CA ARG A 140 -19.24 13.81 12.16
C ARG A 140 -19.42 15.04 13.04
N HIS A 141 -18.47 15.98 13.01
CA HIS A 141 -18.51 17.17 13.86
C HIS A 141 -19.01 18.38 13.07
N SER A 142 -20.32 18.56 12.99
CA SER A 142 -20.93 19.74 12.39
C SER A 142 -20.54 21.04 13.09
N GLU A 143 -20.14 20.97 14.37
CA GLU A 143 -19.67 22.09 15.18
C GLU A 143 -18.40 22.73 14.60
N ILE A 144 -17.54 21.94 13.93
CA ILE A 144 -16.33 22.44 13.27
C ILE A 144 -16.69 23.30 12.04
N ARG A 145 -17.87 23.08 11.44
CA ARG A 145 -18.34 23.79 10.23
C ARG A 145 -19.01 25.14 10.55
N ALA A 146 -19.43 25.36 11.80
CA ALA A 146 -20.20 26.54 12.21
C ALA A 146 -19.45 27.87 12.00
N GLY A 147 -18.13 27.85 11.77
CA GLY A 147 -17.31 29.02 11.42
C GLY A 147 -16.99 29.22 9.93
N GLN A 148 -17.42 28.32 9.03
CA GLN A 148 -17.02 28.30 7.61
C GLN A 148 -18.20 28.47 6.62
N ALA A 149 -19.39 28.82 7.12
CA ALA A 149 -20.65 28.83 6.39
C ALA A 149 -20.80 29.89 5.26
N ALA A 150 -19.71 30.45 4.72
CA ALA A 150 -19.79 31.62 3.84
C ALA A 150 -19.19 31.48 2.43
N VAL A 151 -18.77 30.30 1.94
CA VAL A 151 -18.06 30.27 0.62
C VAL A 151 -18.56 29.30 -0.46
N GLU A 152 -19.20 28.16 -0.21
CA GLU A 152 -19.34 27.17 -1.30
C GLU A 152 -20.76 27.05 -1.91
N THR A 153 -21.09 28.02 -2.78
CA THR A 153 -22.02 27.82 -3.91
C THR A 153 -21.24 27.66 -5.22
N ALA A 154 -20.47 26.59 -5.34
CA ALA A 154 -19.92 26.14 -6.61
C ALA A 154 -20.41 24.71 -6.86
N ALA A 155 -20.86 24.42 -8.09
CA ALA A 155 -21.23 23.07 -8.49
C ALA A 155 -20.06 22.13 -8.17
N ALA A 156 -20.27 21.21 -7.22
CA ALA A 156 -19.23 20.29 -6.79
C ALA A 156 -18.86 19.40 -7.98
N ASN A 157 -17.62 19.52 -8.46
CA ASN A 157 -17.10 18.56 -9.43
C ASN A 157 -17.20 17.15 -8.82
N PRO A 158 -17.54 16.12 -9.61
CA PRO A 158 -17.57 14.76 -9.12
C PRO A 158 -16.21 14.37 -8.54
N PRO A 159 -16.16 13.51 -7.51
CA PRO A 159 -14.91 13.07 -6.91
C PRO A 159 -13.94 12.51 -7.97
N LEU A 160 -12.65 12.85 -7.83
CA LEU A 160 -11.64 12.48 -8.82
C LEU A 160 -11.57 10.96 -9.06
N ALA A 161 -11.75 10.16 -8.01
CA ALA A 161 -11.79 8.71 -8.10
C ALA A 161 -12.91 8.22 -9.04
N ARG A 162 -14.09 8.84 -8.99
CA ARG A 162 -15.24 8.49 -9.84
C ARG A 162 -15.03 8.91 -11.29
N VAL A 163 -14.42 10.08 -11.52
CA VAL A 163 -14.08 10.55 -12.87
C VAL A 163 -13.10 9.58 -13.53
N ILE A 164 -12.04 9.20 -12.83
CA ILE A 164 -11.03 8.26 -13.33
C ILE A 164 -11.64 6.86 -13.49
N GLY A 165 -12.44 6.40 -12.52
CA GLY A 165 -13.13 5.12 -12.58
C GLY A 165 -14.06 5.00 -13.80
N ALA A 166 -14.88 6.04 -14.04
CA ALA A 166 -15.74 6.11 -15.21
C ALA A 166 -14.93 6.08 -16.50
N ALA A 167 -13.88 6.89 -16.62
CA ALA A 167 -13.01 6.90 -17.79
C ALA A 167 -12.36 5.53 -18.04
N MET A 168 -11.98 4.80 -16.98
CA MET A 168 -11.38 3.47 -17.11
C MET A 168 -12.36 2.44 -17.72
N VAL A 169 -13.65 2.54 -17.40
CA VAL A 169 -14.69 1.63 -17.89
C VAL A 169 -15.20 2.06 -19.27
N GLU A 170 -15.35 3.36 -19.52
CA GLU A 170 -15.88 3.91 -20.77
C GLU A 170 -14.89 3.83 -21.93
N LEU A 171 -13.58 3.98 -21.64
CA LEU A 171 -12.56 3.82 -22.66
C LEU A 171 -12.44 2.35 -23.07
N LYS A 172 -12.60 2.08 -24.36
CA LYS A 172 -12.51 0.72 -24.96
C LYS A 172 -11.36 -0.14 -24.44
N TRP A 173 -10.19 0.48 -24.21
CA TRP A 173 -8.98 -0.21 -23.75
C TRP A 173 -8.64 0.04 -22.28
N GLY A 174 -9.41 0.84 -21.55
CA GLY A 174 -9.09 1.20 -20.16
C GLY A 174 -9.02 -0.02 -19.24
N TRP A 175 -10.09 -0.82 -19.21
CA TRP A 175 -10.13 -2.05 -18.42
C TRP A 175 -9.16 -3.13 -18.95
N PRO A 176 -9.19 -3.55 -20.24
CA PRO A 176 -8.33 -4.65 -20.71
C PRO A 176 -6.83 -4.34 -20.66
N ALA A 177 -6.42 -3.09 -20.91
CA ALA A 177 -5.02 -2.70 -20.77
C ALA A 177 -4.58 -2.74 -19.31
N SER A 178 -5.44 -2.29 -18.38
CA SER A 178 -5.16 -2.36 -16.94
C SER A 178 -5.03 -3.81 -16.46
N GLU A 179 -5.88 -4.73 -16.93
CA GLU A 179 -5.74 -6.17 -16.67
C GLU A 179 -4.41 -6.74 -17.18
N THR A 180 -4.03 -6.40 -18.40
CA THR A 180 -2.76 -6.83 -18.99
C THR A 180 -1.57 -6.32 -18.17
N VAL A 181 -1.58 -5.04 -17.80
CA VAL A 181 -0.52 -4.41 -17.01
C VAL A 181 -0.48 -5.00 -15.58
N HIS A 182 -1.62 -5.24 -14.95
CA HIS A 182 -1.70 -5.89 -13.65
C HIS A 182 -1.14 -7.33 -13.70
N PHE A 183 -1.42 -8.08 -14.77
CA PHE A 183 -0.87 -9.42 -14.93
C PHE A 183 0.64 -9.41 -15.15
N ILE A 184 1.17 -8.46 -15.93
CA ILE A 184 2.62 -8.27 -16.10
C ILE A 184 3.27 -7.95 -14.75
N GLY A 185 2.68 -7.03 -13.97
CA GLY A 185 3.17 -6.70 -12.63
C GLY A 185 3.13 -7.91 -11.69
N LEU A 186 2.09 -8.73 -11.76
CA LEU A 186 1.98 -9.98 -11.00
C LEU A 186 3.09 -10.97 -11.37
N CYS A 187 3.37 -11.16 -12.66
CA CYS A 187 4.45 -12.02 -13.13
C CYS A 187 5.83 -11.54 -12.66
N LEU A 188 6.08 -10.22 -12.68
CA LEU A 188 7.32 -9.64 -12.16
C LEU A 188 7.45 -9.86 -10.65
N LEU A 189 6.41 -9.54 -9.89
CA LEU A 189 6.38 -9.68 -8.44
C LEU A 189 6.55 -11.14 -8.01
N PHE A 190 5.66 -12.01 -8.48
CA PHE A 190 5.64 -13.41 -8.10
C PHE A 190 6.88 -14.14 -8.60
N GLY A 191 7.37 -13.84 -9.80
CA GLY A 191 8.60 -14.44 -10.33
C GLY A 191 9.82 -14.16 -9.45
N VAL A 192 9.97 -12.92 -8.97
CA VAL A 192 11.07 -12.55 -8.06
C VAL A 192 10.92 -13.23 -6.70
N VAL A 193 9.73 -13.19 -6.10
CA VAL A 193 9.46 -13.84 -4.82
C VAL A 193 9.72 -15.35 -4.91
N LEU A 194 9.22 -16.00 -5.96
CA LEU A 194 9.39 -17.43 -6.19
C LEU A 194 10.87 -17.83 -6.26
N LEU A 195 11.70 -17.08 -6.98
CA LEU A 195 13.13 -17.36 -7.07
C LEU A 195 13.84 -17.21 -5.73
N VAL A 196 13.54 -16.14 -4.99
CA VAL A 196 14.10 -15.90 -3.65
C VAL A 196 13.68 -17.02 -2.69
N ASP A 197 12.41 -17.38 -2.67
CA ASP A 197 11.88 -18.39 -1.76
C ASP A 197 12.38 -19.80 -2.11
N LEU A 198 12.46 -20.17 -3.39
CA LEU A 198 13.06 -21.45 -3.80
C LEU A 198 14.54 -21.55 -3.42
N ARG A 199 15.28 -20.43 -3.45
CA ARG A 199 16.66 -20.39 -2.93
C ARG A 199 16.71 -20.59 -1.42
N MET A 200 15.79 -19.96 -0.68
CA MET A 200 15.69 -20.07 0.79
C MET A 200 15.16 -21.43 1.26
N LEU A 201 14.39 -22.14 0.43
CA LEU A 201 13.99 -23.53 0.67
C LEU A 201 15.10 -24.53 0.35
N GLY A 202 16.10 -24.12 -0.43
CA GLY A 202 17.26 -24.94 -0.76
C GLY A 202 17.14 -25.72 -2.08
N PHE A 203 16.21 -25.35 -2.95
CA PHE A 203 16.13 -25.90 -4.32
C PHE A 203 17.16 -25.26 -5.27
N LEU A 204 17.50 -23.98 -5.05
CA LEU A 204 18.42 -23.21 -5.91
C LEU A 204 19.77 -22.92 -5.25
N LYS A 205 20.33 -23.87 -4.46
CA LYS A 205 21.55 -23.61 -3.64
C LYS A 205 22.76 -23.10 -4.43
N GLY A 206 22.86 -23.43 -5.72
CA GLY A 206 23.97 -22.96 -6.57
C GLY A 206 23.99 -21.44 -6.81
N LEU A 207 22.93 -20.71 -6.47
CA LEU A 207 22.88 -19.25 -6.58
C LEU A 207 23.19 -18.62 -5.22
N SER A 208 23.99 -17.55 -5.17
CA SER A 208 24.16 -16.79 -3.92
C SER A 208 22.93 -15.89 -3.67
N PHE A 209 22.58 -15.66 -2.40
CA PHE A 209 21.45 -14.78 -2.06
C PHE A 209 21.63 -13.33 -2.57
N PRO A 210 22.83 -12.71 -2.49
CA PRO A 210 23.06 -11.39 -3.05
C PRO A 210 22.80 -11.30 -4.56
N MET A 211 22.95 -12.41 -5.31
CA MET A 211 22.62 -12.41 -6.74
C MET A 211 21.11 -12.26 -6.97
N LEU A 212 20.29 -13.02 -6.24
CA LEU A 212 18.83 -12.94 -6.33
C LEU A 212 18.28 -11.62 -5.80
N HIS A 213 18.92 -11.04 -4.78
CA HIS A 213 18.51 -9.73 -4.25
C HIS A 213 18.63 -8.59 -5.29
N ARG A 214 19.37 -8.78 -6.40
CA ARG A 214 19.38 -7.82 -7.54
C ARG A 214 18.04 -7.74 -8.25
N LEU A 215 17.21 -8.77 -8.11
CA LEU A 215 15.92 -8.87 -8.77
C LEU A 215 14.81 -8.18 -7.96
N LEU A 216 15.01 -7.93 -6.66
CA LEU A 216 13.98 -7.31 -5.81
C LEU A 216 13.40 -5.99 -6.34
N PRO A 217 14.17 -5.07 -6.97
CA PRO A 217 13.58 -3.86 -7.54
C PRO A 217 12.53 -4.15 -8.61
N TRP A 218 12.69 -5.24 -9.37
CA TRP A 218 11.68 -5.69 -10.32
C TRP A 218 10.45 -6.28 -9.61
N GLY A 219 10.66 -6.96 -8.48
CA GLY A 219 9.57 -7.45 -7.64
C GLY A 219 8.72 -6.30 -7.11
N VAL A 220 9.34 -5.24 -6.58
CA VAL A 220 8.63 -4.06 -6.07
C VAL A 220 8.07 -3.19 -7.17
N LEU A 221 8.72 -3.09 -8.33
CA LEU A 221 8.10 -2.49 -9.51
C LEU A 221 6.81 -3.24 -9.87
N GLY A 222 6.84 -4.57 -9.89
CA GLY A 222 5.67 -5.41 -10.11
C GLY A 222 4.58 -5.17 -9.06
N PHE A 223 4.94 -5.10 -7.78
CA PHE A 223 4.02 -4.74 -6.70
C PHE A 223 3.40 -3.36 -6.89
N GLY A 224 4.20 -2.33 -7.20
CA GLY A 224 3.73 -0.97 -7.44
C GLY A 224 2.77 -0.89 -8.63
N VAL A 225 3.08 -1.63 -9.72
CA VAL A 225 2.17 -1.77 -10.87
C VAL A 225 0.85 -2.42 -10.44
N ASN A 226 0.88 -3.46 -9.62
CA ASN A 226 -0.31 -4.15 -9.14
C ASN A 226 -1.14 -3.31 -8.16
N VAL A 227 -0.51 -2.52 -7.29
CA VAL A 227 -1.21 -1.57 -6.42
C VAL A 227 -1.87 -0.49 -7.26
N ALA A 228 -1.14 0.12 -8.19
CA ALA A 228 -1.66 1.16 -9.07
C ALA A 228 -2.88 0.68 -9.86
N THR A 229 -2.74 -0.43 -10.58
CA THR A 229 -3.85 -1.03 -11.35
C THR A 229 -4.95 -1.61 -10.45
N GLY A 230 -4.61 -2.12 -9.26
CA GLY A 230 -5.58 -2.60 -8.27
C GLY A 230 -6.46 -1.48 -7.72
N LEU A 231 -5.89 -0.31 -7.44
CA LEU A 231 -6.64 0.90 -7.07
C LEU A 231 -7.54 1.37 -8.21
N LEU A 232 -7.06 1.30 -9.46
CA LEU A 232 -7.88 1.58 -10.64
C LEU A 232 -9.06 0.61 -10.78
N PHE A 233 -8.85 -0.69 -10.61
CA PHE A 233 -9.95 -1.67 -10.58
C PHE A 233 -10.94 -1.36 -9.45
N PHE A 234 -10.44 -1.00 -8.28
CA PHE A 234 -11.27 -0.71 -7.12
C PHE A 234 -12.20 0.50 -7.35
N ILE A 235 -11.70 1.58 -7.95
CA ILE A 235 -12.52 2.78 -8.24
C ILE A 235 -13.34 2.65 -9.53
N GLY A 236 -12.95 1.78 -10.46
CA GLY A 236 -13.65 1.54 -11.72
C GLY A 236 -14.82 0.57 -11.60
N ALA A 237 -14.76 -0.38 -10.67
CA ALA A 237 -15.88 -1.27 -10.40
C ALA A 237 -17.02 -0.55 -9.64
N PRO A 238 -18.23 -1.12 -9.63
CA PRO A 238 -19.30 -0.66 -8.74
C PRO A 238 -18.80 -0.57 -7.29
N PRO A 239 -19.11 0.51 -6.54
CA PRO A 239 -18.54 0.75 -5.21
C PRO A 239 -18.75 -0.37 -4.19
N ASP A 240 -19.83 -1.13 -4.33
CA ASP A 240 -20.20 -2.26 -3.48
C ASP A 240 -19.48 -3.57 -3.83
N PHE A 241 -19.00 -3.72 -5.07
CA PHE A 241 -18.45 -4.97 -5.59
C PHE A 241 -17.32 -5.55 -4.73
N TYR A 242 -16.35 -4.73 -4.32
CA TYR A 242 -15.22 -5.18 -3.52
C TYR A 242 -15.49 -5.13 -2.01
N VAL A 243 -16.17 -4.09 -1.53
CA VAL A 243 -16.35 -3.84 -0.10
C VAL A 243 -17.42 -4.73 0.55
N THR A 244 -18.25 -5.39 -0.25
CA THR A 244 -19.18 -6.44 0.22
C THR A 244 -18.65 -7.85 0.02
N ASN A 245 -17.44 -8.00 -0.55
CA ASN A 245 -16.84 -9.28 -0.89
C ASN A 245 -15.78 -9.66 0.14
N GLU A 246 -16.04 -10.68 0.97
CA GLU A 246 -15.12 -11.07 2.04
C GLU A 246 -13.77 -11.57 1.50
N VAL A 247 -13.77 -12.24 0.35
CA VAL A 247 -12.56 -12.75 -0.33
C VAL A 247 -11.61 -11.62 -0.71
N PHE A 248 -12.12 -10.43 -0.97
CA PHE A 248 -11.30 -9.25 -1.20
C PHE A 248 -10.54 -8.83 0.07
N PHE A 249 -11.18 -8.86 1.24
CA PHE A 249 -10.51 -8.53 2.49
C PHE A 249 -9.52 -9.61 2.92
N TRP A 250 -9.81 -10.90 2.66
CA TRP A 250 -8.82 -11.97 2.82
C TRP A 250 -7.60 -11.72 1.95
N LYS A 251 -7.79 -11.34 0.68
CA LYS A 251 -6.69 -10.96 -0.23
C LYS A 251 -5.86 -9.80 0.35
N LEU A 252 -6.50 -8.73 0.82
CA LEU A 252 -5.80 -7.59 1.42
C LEU A 252 -5.01 -7.99 2.67
N GLY A 253 -5.61 -8.78 3.56
CA GLY A 253 -4.93 -9.29 4.75
C GLY A 253 -3.68 -10.12 4.39
N LEU A 254 -3.79 -11.00 3.41
CA LEU A 254 -2.66 -11.79 2.90
C LEU A 254 -1.57 -10.90 2.30
N ILE A 255 -1.91 -9.83 1.58
CA ILE A 255 -0.93 -8.86 1.06
C ILE A 255 -0.17 -8.17 2.20
N LEU A 256 -0.86 -7.74 3.26
CA LEU A 256 -0.21 -7.11 4.42
C LEU A 256 0.78 -8.05 5.10
N VAL A 257 0.37 -9.30 5.33
CA VAL A 257 1.23 -10.32 5.95
C VAL A 257 2.39 -10.69 5.01
N ALA A 258 2.17 -10.75 3.70
CA ALA A 258 3.22 -10.98 2.70
C ALA A 258 4.24 -9.83 2.66
N GLY A 259 3.78 -8.58 2.76
CA GLY A 259 4.65 -7.41 2.86
C GLY A 259 5.51 -7.43 4.13
N ALA A 260 4.93 -7.80 5.28
CA ALA A 260 5.66 -8.00 6.53
C ALA A 260 6.66 -9.18 6.42
N ASN A 261 6.28 -10.27 5.76
CA ASN A 261 7.16 -11.40 5.49
C ASN A 261 8.35 -10.97 4.60
N ALA A 262 8.15 -10.15 3.57
CA ALA A 262 9.23 -9.63 2.74
C ALA A 262 10.23 -8.76 3.52
N LEU A 263 9.77 -8.05 4.56
CA LEU A 263 10.65 -7.29 5.45
C LEU A 263 11.60 -8.18 6.25
N TYR A 264 11.25 -9.44 6.55
CA TYR A 264 12.16 -10.38 7.23
C TYR A 264 13.50 -10.50 6.47
N PHE A 265 13.45 -10.74 5.15
CA PHE A 265 14.66 -10.85 4.32
C PHE A 265 15.42 -9.53 4.14
N THR A 266 14.76 -8.42 4.45
CA THR A 266 15.33 -7.06 4.41
C THR A 266 15.88 -6.62 5.77
N VAL A 267 15.47 -7.23 6.88
CA VAL A 267 15.87 -6.84 8.24
C VAL A 267 16.92 -7.80 8.82
N PHE A 268 16.83 -9.10 8.54
CA PHE A 268 17.74 -10.09 9.11
C PHE A 268 18.91 -10.43 8.19
N ASP A 269 20.11 -10.50 8.77
CA ASP A 269 21.36 -10.70 8.03
C ASP A 269 21.65 -12.17 7.68
N GLN A 270 20.92 -13.11 8.29
CA GLN A 270 21.24 -14.54 8.17
C GLN A 270 21.16 -15.03 6.72
N ALA A 271 20.13 -14.61 5.97
CA ALA A 271 19.98 -14.98 4.56
C ALA A 271 21.08 -14.37 3.67
N TRP A 272 21.62 -13.22 4.06
CA TRP A 272 22.64 -12.49 3.30
C TRP A 272 24.03 -13.08 3.40
N LYS A 273 24.31 -13.82 4.47
CA LYS A 273 25.58 -14.52 4.67
C LYS A 273 25.66 -15.87 3.93
N LEU A 274 24.61 -16.23 3.17
CA LEU A 274 24.56 -17.50 2.44
C LEU A 274 25.28 -17.38 1.09
N ASP A 275 26.38 -18.14 0.96
CA ASP A 275 27.10 -18.32 -0.29
C ASP A 275 26.46 -19.41 -1.15
N ALA A 276 27.02 -19.60 -2.36
CA ALA A 276 26.59 -20.67 -3.24
C ALA A 276 26.93 -22.04 -2.63
N GLY A 277 25.95 -22.94 -2.57
CA GLY A 277 26.05 -24.26 -1.94
C GLY A 277 25.51 -24.31 -0.51
N ASP A 278 25.46 -23.18 0.19
CA ASP A 278 25.06 -23.14 1.59
C ASP A 278 23.59 -23.49 1.79
N SER A 279 23.36 -24.27 2.84
CA SER A 279 22.01 -24.62 3.28
C SER A 279 21.41 -23.48 4.11
N PRO A 280 20.22 -22.97 3.73
CA PRO A 280 19.58 -21.88 4.47
C PRO A 280 19.20 -22.29 5.90
N PRO A 281 19.23 -21.35 6.86
CA PRO A 281 18.77 -21.59 8.22
C PRO A 281 17.26 -21.88 8.26
N LEU A 282 16.81 -22.59 9.29
CA LEU A 282 15.41 -23.01 9.43
C LEU A 282 14.45 -21.81 9.39
N ALA A 283 14.79 -20.70 10.06
CA ALA A 283 13.97 -19.50 10.07
C ALA A 283 13.75 -18.92 8.65
N ALA A 284 14.79 -18.93 7.80
CA ALA A 284 14.66 -18.49 6.41
C ALA A 284 13.81 -19.45 5.56
N LYS A 285 13.89 -20.76 5.82
CA LYS A 285 13.02 -21.76 5.18
C LYS A 285 11.55 -21.56 5.54
N VAL A 286 11.26 -21.35 6.83
CA VAL A 286 9.90 -21.08 7.31
C VAL A 286 9.38 -19.78 6.72
N ALA A 287 10.18 -18.71 6.73
CA ALA A 287 9.83 -17.44 6.12
C ALA A 287 9.50 -17.61 4.63
N ALA A 288 10.32 -18.33 3.86
CA ALA A 288 10.09 -18.59 2.45
C ALA A 288 8.88 -19.48 2.16
N ALA A 289 8.67 -20.55 2.93
CA ALA A 289 7.49 -21.40 2.80
C ALA A 289 6.20 -20.60 3.07
N SER A 290 6.21 -19.76 4.12
CA SER A 290 5.09 -18.88 4.42
C SER A 290 4.90 -17.81 3.33
N GLY A 291 5.97 -17.24 2.79
CA GLY A 291 5.93 -16.28 1.68
C GLY A 291 5.23 -16.86 0.44
N LEU A 292 5.64 -18.06 0.00
CA LEU A 292 4.99 -18.75 -1.11
C LEU A 292 3.51 -19.03 -0.84
N PHE A 293 3.17 -19.53 0.35
CA PHE A 293 1.78 -19.79 0.72
C PHE A 293 0.93 -18.53 0.68
N LEU A 294 1.44 -17.42 1.24
CA LEU A 294 0.77 -16.13 1.24
C LEU A 294 0.52 -15.63 -0.18
N TRP A 295 1.52 -15.63 -1.05
CA TRP A 295 1.36 -15.15 -2.43
C TRP A 295 0.45 -16.02 -3.29
N VAL A 296 0.53 -17.35 -3.13
CA VAL A 296 -0.43 -18.27 -3.77
C VAL A 296 -1.85 -17.96 -3.28
N GLY A 297 -2.02 -17.71 -1.98
CA GLY A 297 -3.29 -17.27 -1.40
C GLY A 297 -3.78 -15.94 -1.99
N VAL A 298 -2.91 -14.93 -2.13
CA VAL A 298 -3.26 -13.64 -2.74
C VAL A 298 -3.76 -13.82 -4.18
N ILE A 299 -3.08 -14.66 -4.98
CA ILE A 299 -3.45 -14.96 -6.36
C ILE A 299 -4.78 -15.71 -6.39
N PHE A 300 -4.93 -16.74 -5.55
CA PHE A 300 -6.15 -17.54 -5.45
C PHE A 300 -7.35 -16.67 -5.08
N CYS A 301 -7.25 -15.88 -4.00
CA CYS A 301 -8.32 -14.97 -3.59
C CYS A 301 -8.64 -13.96 -4.70
N GLY A 302 -7.64 -13.44 -5.41
CA GLY A 302 -7.83 -12.52 -6.53
C GLY A 302 -8.62 -13.14 -7.69
N GLN A 303 -8.29 -14.37 -8.09
CA GLN A 303 -8.98 -15.10 -9.15
C GLN A 303 -10.38 -15.55 -8.74
N MET A 304 -10.58 -15.85 -7.46
CA MET A 304 -11.84 -16.35 -6.93
C MET A 304 -12.85 -15.26 -6.57
N LEU A 305 -12.52 -13.97 -6.72
CA LEU A 305 -13.44 -12.86 -6.41
C LEU A 305 -14.82 -13.01 -7.07
N PRO A 306 -14.95 -13.38 -8.37
CA PRO A 306 -16.26 -13.54 -9.00
C PRO A 306 -17.03 -14.78 -8.56
N PHE A 307 -16.35 -15.79 -8.00
CA PHE A 307 -16.93 -17.10 -7.69
C PHE A 307 -17.31 -17.24 -6.21
N LEU A 308 -16.46 -16.75 -5.31
CA LEU A 308 -16.58 -16.94 -3.87
C LEU A 308 -17.01 -15.67 -3.12
N GLY A 309 -17.22 -14.57 -3.84
CA GLY A 309 -17.39 -13.25 -3.23
C GLY A 309 -18.58 -13.08 -2.28
N HIS A 310 -19.61 -13.91 -2.45
CA HIS A 310 -20.83 -13.91 -1.62
C HIS A 310 -21.08 -15.27 -0.95
N SER A 311 -20.04 -16.10 -0.82
CA SER A 311 -20.17 -17.46 -0.29
C SER A 311 -20.11 -17.55 1.24
N PHE A 312 -19.84 -16.44 1.92
CA PHE A 312 -19.63 -16.37 3.37
C PHE A 312 -20.39 -15.18 3.96
#